data_AF-A0A816IFM2-F1
#
_entry.id   AF-A0A816IFM2-F1
#
_cell.length_a   1.000
_cell.length_b   1.000
_cell.length_c   1.000
_cell.angle_alpha   90.00
_cell.angle_beta   90.00
_cell.angle_gamma   90.00
#
_symmetry.space_group_name_H-M   'P 1'
#
loop_
_entity.id
_entity.type
_entity.pdbx_description
1 polymer ?
#
loop_
_entity_poly.entity_id
_entity_poly.type
_entity_poly.pdbx_seq_one_letter_code
_entity_poly.pdbx_strand_id
1 'polypeptide(L)'
;MASSIKEIFSKDNFTRNTKLVLLTTAIALLFLTAVTGIPVGASKANENRKQTLSPLSNAISTRYPELCISTLATSGGVKLTSQKDVIEASLNLTTTAVEHNYFTVKKLIKKRKGLTPREKTALHDCLETIDETLDELHEAVEDLQLYPNKKSLREHAGDLKTLISSAITNQETCLDGFSHDRADKKIRKALLKGQMHVEYMCSNALAMIKNMTDTDIANFELKAKLTSNNRKLKEEETTVAVDIAGTRELDAEGWPTWLSAGDRGLLQGSTVEADATVAADGSGTFTTVAAAVVAAPENSNKRYVIHIKAGVYRENVEVAKKKKNIMFMGDGRTTTIITASRNVVDGSTTFHSATVAAVDERFLARDITFQNTAGPSKHQAVALRVGSDFSAFYQCDMLAYQDTLYVHSNRQFFVNCLIAGTVDFIFGNADVVLQDCDIHARRPNSGQRNMVTAQGRTDPNQNIGIVIQNCRIGATSDLNVRKK
;
A
#
# COMPACT_ATOMS: atom_id res chain seq x y z
N MET A 1 12.88 -19.40 37.29
CA MET A 1 13.79 -18.36 37.80
C MET A 1 12.96 -17.11 38.01
N ALA A 2 12.30 -17.03 39.15
CA ALA A 2 11.35 -15.98 39.51
C ALA A 2 12.08 -15.00 40.45
N SER A 3 12.66 -13.94 39.89
CA SER A 3 13.17 -12.77 40.63
C SER A 3 13.70 -11.73 39.62
N SER A 4 12.81 -10.99 38.95
CA SER A 4 13.20 -9.72 38.29
C SER A 4 12.04 -8.79 37.93
N ILE A 5 10.91 -8.84 38.65
CA ILE A 5 9.72 -7.99 38.37
C ILE A 5 9.39 -7.03 39.55
N LYS A 6 10.28 -6.91 40.55
CA LYS A 6 10.03 -6.08 41.75
C LYS A 6 10.73 -4.72 41.81
N GLU A 7 11.46 -4.30 40.77
CA GLU A 7 12.20 -3.01 40.78
C GLU A 7 11.63 -1.91 39.87
N ILE A 8 10.40 -2.02 39.37
CA ILE A 8 9.80 -0.99 38.50
C ILE A 8 8.88 -0.01 39.26
N PHE A 9 8.59 -0.24 40.55
CA PHE A 9 7.66 0.61 41.32
C PHE A 9 8.24 1.15 42.63
N SER A 10 9.36 1.89 42.55
CA SER A 10 9.81 2.73 43.67
C SER A 10 9.24 4.15 43.59
N LYS A 11 8.86 4.68 44.75
CA LYS A 11 8.11 5.93 45.00
C LYS A 11 8.86 7.23 44.62
N ASP A 12 10.15 7.14 44.28
CA ASP A 12 11.00 8.31 44.00
C ASP A 12 10.89 8.87 42.58
N ASN A 13 10.27 8.15 41.64
CA ASN A 13 10.02 8.67 40.29
C ASN A 13 8.83 9.64 40.21
N PHE A 14 8.00 9.72 41.25
CA PHE A 14 6.77 10.53 41.22
C PHE A 14 7.01 12.02 41.54
N THR A 15 8.06 12.35 42.29
CA THR A 15 8.40 13.73 42.71
C THR A 15 9.17 14.53 41.66
N ARG A 16 9.68 13.88 40.61
CA ARG A 16 10.46 14.55 39.55
C ARG A 16 9.59 15.14 38.43
N ASN A 17 8.35 14.67 38.29
CA ASN A 17 7.40 15.14 37.27
C ASN A 17 6.55 16.36 37.68
N THR A 18 6.44 16.68 38.97
CA THR A 18 5.65 17.83 39.45
C THR A 18 6.33 19.18 39.18
N LYS A 19 7.66 19.21 39.06
CA LYS A 19 8.41 20.43 38.70
C LYS A 19 8.40 20.75 37.20
N LEU A 20 8.16 19.76 36.35
CA LEU A 20 8.08 19.95 34.89
C LEU A 20 6.71 20.52 34.45
N VAL A 21 5.66 20.18 35.20
CA VAL A 21 4.28 20.67 34.97
C VAL A 21 4.08 22.14 35.37
N LEU A 22 4.94 22.69 36.23
CA LEU A 22 4.90 24.11 36.63
C LEU A 22 5.68 25.04 35.68
N LEU A 23 6.51 24.52 34.79
CA LEU A 23 7.25 25.34 33.82
C LEU A 23 6.47 25.58 32.51
N THR A 24 5.52 24.71 32.18
CA THR A 24 4.71 24.82 30.95
C THR A 24 3.54 25.79 31.08
N THR A 25 3.13 26.14 32.31
CA THR A 25 2.05 27.10 32.57
C THR A 25 2.51 28.57 32.54
N ALA A 26 3.81 28.84 32.60
CA ALA A 26 4.36 30.21 32.59
C ALA A 26 4.58 30.81 31.19
N ILE A 27 4.65 29.98 30.12
CA ILE A 27 4.88 30.47 28.75
C ILE A 27 3.55 30.83 28.05
N ALA A 28 2.41 30.36 28.55
CA ALA A 28 1.08 30.66 28.00
C ALA A 28 0.50 32.04 28.39
N LEU A 29 1.21 32.83 29.21
CA LEU A 29 0.72 34.10 29.77
C LEU A 29 1.41 35.37 29.21
N LEU A 30 2.22 35.26 28.15
CA LEU A 30 2.99 36.38 27.59
C LEU A 30 2.55 36.90 26.20
N PHE A 31 1.34 36.57 25.74
CA PHE A 31 0.76 37.15 24.52
C PHE A 31 -0.62 37.79 24.75
N LEU A 32 -0.70 38.71 25.71
CA LEU A 32 -1.80 39.68 25.79
C LEU A 32 -1.22 41.08 26.02
N THR A 33 -1.74 42.04 25.24
CA THR A 33 -1.37 43.47 25.10
C THR A 33 -0.23 43.73 24.11
N ALA A 34 -0.37 44.53 23.04
CA ALA A 34 -1.19 45.71 22.86
C ALA A 34 -1.61 45.95 21.39
N VAL A 35 -2.88 46.26 21.17
CA VAL A 35 -3.34 47.12 20.06
C VAL A 35 -4.19 48.21 20.69
N THR A 36 -3.65 49.42 20.74
CA THR A 36 -4.36 50.63 21.19
C THR A 36 -5.35 51.06 20.12
N GLY A 37 -6.64 51.07 20.46
CA GLY A 37 -7.70 51.60 19.62
C GLY A 37 -7.84 53.12 19.75
N ILE A 38 -8.04 53.79 18.60
CA ILE A 38 -8.63 55.14 18.51
C ILE A 38 -10.14 54.94 18.27
N PRO A 39 -11.05 55.56 19.03
CA PRO A 39 -12.48 55.33 18.85
C PRO A 39 -13.10 56.42 17.96
N VAL A 40 -13.65 56.05 16.81
CA VAL A 40 -14.75 56.82 16.19
C VAL A 40 -15.68 55.88 15.40
N GLY A 41 -16.97 55.93 15.73
CA GLY A 41 -18.06 55.71 14.77
C GLY A 41 -18.58 54.28 14.62
N ALA A 42 -19.61 53.95 15.40
CA ALA A 42 -20.39 52.73 15.23
C ALA A 42 -21.33 52.82 14.02
N SER A 43 -21.30 51.80 13.16
CA SER A 43 -22.45 51.37 12.35
C SER A 43 -22.53 49.85 12.40
N LYS A 44 -23.67 49.35 12.91
CA LYS A 44 -23.98 47.93 13.05
C LYS A 44 -24.11 47.29 11.67
N ALA A 45 -23.25 46.33 11.37
CA ALA A 45 -23.48 45.33 10.32
C ALA A 45 -23.35 43.93 10.95
N ASN A 46 -24.41 43.15 10.81
CA ASN A 46 -24.52 41.78 11.30
C ASN A 46 -23.79 40.86 10.31
N GLU A 47 -22.52 40.53 10.56
CA GLU A 47 -21.76 39.55 9.77
C GLU A 47 -21.61 38.24 10.52
N ASN A 48 -22.18 37.18 9.94
CA ASN A 48 -21.88 35.79 10.25
C ASN A 48 -20.38 35.53 10.05
N ARG A 49 -19.61 35.57 11.14
CA ARG A 49 -18.19 35.19 11.13
C ARG A 49 -18.07 33.69 10.90
N LYS A 50 -17.92 33.28 9.64
CA LYS A 50 -17.29 31.99 9.31
C LYS A 50 -15.88 32.02 9.91
N GLN A 51 -15.58 31.10 10.83
CA GLN A 51 -14.25 30.90 11.38
C GLN A 51 -13.36 30.37 10.26
N THR A 52 -12.60 31.25 9.59
CA THR A 52 -11.58 30.85 8.63
C THR A 52 -10.41 30.25 9.41
N LEU A 53 -10.39 28.92 9.57
CA LEU A 53 -9.23 28.19 10.09
C LEU A 53 -8.01 28.52 9.20
N SER A 54 -6.91 28.93 9.81
CA SER A 54 -5.69 29.24 9.06
C SER A 54 -5.15 27.95 8.42
N PRO A 55 -4.56 28.01 7.22
CA PRO A 55 -3.92 26.88 6.55
C PRO A 55 -2.93 26.09 7.43
N LEU A 56 -2.33 26.77 8.41
CA LEU A 56 -1.37 26.23 9.37
C LEU A 56 -2.01 25.34 10.47
N SER A 57 -3.31 25.50 10.74
CA SER A 57 -4.01 24.71 11.76
C SER A 57 -4.08 23.21 11.41
N ASN A 58 -4.10 22.86 10.12
CA ASN A 58 -4.10 21.48 9.63
C ASN A 58 -2.77 20.77 9.87
N ALA A 59 -1.66 21.50 9.95
CA ALA A 59 -0.34 20.93 10.19
C ALA A 59 -0.17 20.45 11.65
N ILE A 60 -0.90 21.05 12.59
CA ILE A 60 -0.78 20.79 14.04
C ILE A 60 -1.27 19.39 14.41
N SER A 61 -2.24 18.84 13.67
CA SER A 61 -2.79 17.49 13.92
C SER A 61 -2.03 16.37 13.21
N THR A 62 -0.94 16.68 12.50
CA THR A 62 -0.11 15.69 11.82
C THR A 62 0.89 15.01 12.78
N ARG A 63 1.47 13.88 12.35
CA ARG A 63 2.43 13.12 13.17
C ARG A 63 3.78 13.84 13.33
N TYR A 64 4.16 14.65 12.34
CA TYR A 64 5.40 15.42 12.32
C TYR A 64 5.11 16.91 12.06
N PRO A 65 4.49 17.63 13.02
CA PRO A 65 3.95 18.97 12.80
C PRO A 65 5.00 20.02 12.45
N GLU A 66 6.17 19.99 13.10
CA GLU A 66 7.29 20.90 12.79
C GLU A 66 7.80 20.71 11.35
N LEU A 67 7.88 19.46 10.91
CA LEU A 67 8.26 19.14 9.52
C LEU A 67 7.17 19.63 8.55
N CYS A 68 5.90 19.44 8.87
CA CYS A 68 4.79 19.91 8.04
C CYS A 68 4.84 21.44 7.87
N ILE A 69 4.95 22.18 8.99
CA ILE A 69 5.00 23.66 8.99
C ILE A 69 6.21 24.17 8.22
N SER A 70 7.41 23.63 8.49
CA SER A 70 8.64 24.06 7.80
C SER A 70 8.62 23.73 6.31
N THR A 71 8.03 22.61 5.91
CA THR A 71 7.83 22.25 4.50
C THR A 71 6.89 23.25 3.83
N LEU A 72 5.71 23.52 4.40
CA LEU A 72 4.74 24.45 3.84
C LEU A 72 5.25 25.90 3.76
N ALA A 73 6.15 26.29 4.68
CA ALA A 73 6.82 27.59 4.62
C ALA A 73 7.69 27.77 3.36
N THR A 74 8.13 26.69 2.72
CA THR A 74 8.91 26.73 1.46
C THR A 74 8.05 26.78 0.18
N SER A 75 6.72 26.83 0.30
CA SER A 75 5.78 26.86 -0.83
C SER A 75 5.83 28.11 -1.72
N GLY A 76 6.78 29.03 -1.52
CA GLY A 76 7.11 30.08 -2.49
C GLY A 76 6.00 31.11 -2.75
N GLY A 77 5.10 31.34 -1.79
CA GLY A 77 4.03 32.33 -1.92
C GLY A 77 2.75 31.81 -2.61
N VAL A 78 2.61 30.50 -2.79
CA VAL A 78 1.34 29.87 -3.18
C VAL A 78 0.25 30.29 -2.18
N LYS A 79 -0.88 30.77 -2.70
CA LYS A 79 -1.99 31.22 -1.86
C LYS A 79 -2.75 30.01 -1.33
N LEU A 80 -2.42 29.57 -0.13
CA LEU A 80 -3.08 28.47 0.56
C LEU A 80 -4.41 28.99 1.14
N THR A 81 -5.53 28.79 0.42
CA THR A 81 -6.85 29.29 0.83
C THR A 81 -7.77 28.21 1.36
N SER A 82 -7.48 26.94 1.05
CA SER A 82 -8.26 25.77 1.43
C SER A 82 -7.38 24.65 1.99
N GLN A 83 -7.98 23.67 2.68
CA GLN A 83 -7.28 22.47 3.14
C GLN A 83 -6.73 21.65 1.95
N LYS A 84 -7.48 21.62 0.84
CA LYS A 84 -7.05 21.02 -0.42
C LYS A 84 -5.77 21.68 -0.95
N ASP A 85 -5.70 23.02 -0.95
CA ASP A 85 -4.51 23.75 -1.41
C ASP A 85 -3.27 23.41 -0.56
N VAL A 86 -3.45 23.24 0.76
CA VAL A 86 -2.38 22.85 1.69
C VAL A 86 -1.88 21.43 1.41
N ILE A 87 -2.80 20.49 1.19
CA ILE A 87 -2.45 19.10 0.86
C ILE A 87 -1.72 19.05 -0.48
N GLU A 88 -2.24 19.71 -1.51
CA GLU A 88 -1.62 19.75 -2.84
C GLU A 88 -0.20 20.34 -2.79
N ALA A 89 0.00 21.45 -2.06
CA ALA A 89 1.32 22.01 -1.83
C ALA A 89 2.26 21.04 -1.10
N SER A 90 1.75 20.33 -0.09
CA SER A 90 2.52 19.32 0.66
C SER A 90 2.94 18.16 -0.25
N LEU A 91 2.05 17.68 -1.12
CA LEU A 91 2.34 16.58 -2.06
C LEU A 91 3.40 17.02 -3.08
N ASN A 92 3.26 18.19 -3.70
CA ASN A 92 4.23 18.71 -4.67
C ASN A 92 5.64 18.90 -4.06
N LEU A 93 5.73 19.39 -2.82
CA LEU A 93 6.99 19.51 -2.11
C LEU A 93 7.58 18.13 -1.75
N THR A 94 6.72 17.15 -1.44
CA THR A 94 7.13 15.77 -1.22
C THR A 94 7.70 15.16 -2.50
N THR A 95 7.05 15.37 -3.66
CA THR A 95 7.56 14.95 -4.98
C THR A 95 8.99 15.46 -5.21
N THR A 96 9.25 16.75 -4.91
CA THR A 96 10.60 17.33 -5.03
C THR A 96 11.64 16.60 -4.15
N ALA A 97 11.25 16.23 -2.92
CA ALA A 97 12.12 15.47 -2.02
C ALA A 97 12.38 14.04 -2.52
N VAL A 98 11.36 13.40 -3.11
CA VAL A 98 11.46 12.07 -3.72
C VAL A 98 12.40 12.09 -4.93
N GLU A 99 12.27 13.08 -5.82
CA GLU A 99 13.18 13.27 -6.95
C GLU A 99 14.65 13.44 -6.49
N HIS A 100 14.88 14.21 -5.42
CA HIS A 100 16.21 14.34 -4.84
C HIS A 100 16.76 13.01 -4.32
N ASN A 101 15.93 12.19 -3.69
CA ASN A 101 16.30 10.83 -3.27
C ASN A 101 16.62 9.93 -4.49
N TYR A 102 15.82 9.99 -5.55
CA TYR A 102 16.07 9.27 -6.81
C TYR A 102 17.47 9.59 -7.37
N PHE A 103 17.82 10.88 -7.46
CA PHE A 103 19.15 11.29 -7.91
C PHE A 103 20.27 10.84 -6.97
N THR A 104 20.01 10.81 -5.66
CA THR A 104 20.96 10.30 -4.66
C THR A 104 21.26 8.83 -4.88
N VAL A 105 20.23 8.00 -5.10
CA VAL A 105 20.38 6.56 -5.39
C VAL A 105 21.13 6.37 -6.72
N LYS A 106 20.77 7.08 -7.79
CA LYS A 106 21.51 7.01 -9.07
C LYS A 106 22.97 7.41 -8.92
N LYS A 107 23.27 8.42 -8.10
CA LYS A 107 24.64 8.85 -7.82
C LYS A 107 25.41 7.76 -7.09
N LEU A 108 24.80 7.06 -6.14
CA LEU A 108 25.43 5.92 -5.45
C LEU A 108 25.78 4.80 -6.43
N ILE A 109 24.83 4.39 -7.28
CA ILE A 109 25.04 3.36 -8.31
C ILE A 109 26.20 3.73 -9.23
N LYS A 110 26.25 4.98 -9.71
CA LYS A 110 27.28 5.44 -10.66
C LYS A 110 28.66 5.66 -10.04
N LYS A 111 28.74 6.22 -8.83
CA LYS A 111 30.01 6.72 -8.26
C LYS A 111 30.66 5.75 -7.28
N ARG A 112 29.90 4.87 -6.63
CA ARG A 112 30.45 3.99 -5.59
C ARG A 112 31.09 2.76 -6.22
N LYS A 113 32.38 2.59 -5.98
CA LYS A 113 33.13 1.39 -6.37
C LYS A 113 32.94 0.28 -5.36
N GLY A 114 33.04 -0.98 -5.80
CA GLY A 114 33.01 -2.15 -4.93
C GLY A 114 31.63 -2.50 -4.38
N LEU A 115 30.54 -2.08 -5.05
CA LEU A 115 29.20 -2.55 -4.71
C LEU A 115 29.09 -4.06 -4.97
N THR A 116 28.64 -4.81 -3.96
CA THR A 116 28.31 -6.23 -4.12
C THR A 116 27.13 -6.39 -5.09
N PRO A 117 26.94 -7.60 -5.69
CA PRO A 117 25.76 -7.86 -6.51
C PRO A 117 24.45 -7.56 -5.78
N ARG A 118 24.34 -7.98 -4.51
CA ARG A 118 23.19 -7.70 -3.64
C ARG A 118 22.95 -6.20 -3.45
N GLU A 119 23.99 -5.42 -3.14
CA GLU A 119 23.87 -3.96 -3.00
C GLU A 119 23.39 -3.29 -4.29
N LYS A 120 23.82 -3.78 -5.46
CA LYS A 120 23.32 -3.27 -6.74
C LYS A 120 21.84 -3.59 -6.95
N THR A 121 21.42 -4.83 -6.66
CA THR A 121 20.02 -5.22 -6.71
C THR A 121 19.18 -4.36 -5.78
N ALA A 122 19.58 -4.21 -4.51
CA ALA A 122 18.86 -3.36 -3.55
C ALA A 122 18.79 -1.88 -3.96
N LEU A 123 19.83 -1.34 -4.60
CA LEU A 123 19.80 0.02 -5.15
C LEU A 123 18.85 0.13 -6.36
N HIS A 124 18.72 -0.92 -7.17
CA HIS A 124 17.75 -0.97 -8.26
C HIS A 124 16.32 -1.11 -7.75
N ASP A 125 16.08 -1.98 -6.76
CA ASP A 125 14.78 -2.08 -6.09
C ASP A 125 14.37 -0.73 -5.50
N CYS A 126 15.31 -0.01 -4.87
CA CYS A 126 15.04 1.34 -4.36
C CYS A 126 14.73 2.36 -5.48
N LEU A 127 15.30 2.22 -6.68
CA LEU A 127 14.92 3.09 -7.80
C LEU A 127 13.51 2.76 -8.30
N GLU A 128 13.12 1.48 -8.33
CA GLU A 128 11.77 1.03 -8.70
C GLU A 128 10.75 1.61 -7.71
N THR A 129 10.94 1.43 -6.40
CA THR A 129 9.97 1.93 -5.41
C THR A 129 9.92 3.46 -5.33
N ILE A 130 11.04 4.17 -5.58
CA ILE A 130 11.02 5.64 -5.69
C ILE A 130 10.25 6.09 -6.94
N ASP A 131 10.39 5.38 -8.06
CA ASP A 131 9.69 5.69 -9.30
C ASP A 131 8.17 5.39 -9.18
N GLU A 132 7.79 4.36 -8.43
CA GLU A 132 6.39 4.11 -8.01
C GLU A 132 5.87 5.23 -7.08
N THR A 133 6.69 5.67 -6.11
CA THR A 133 6.34 6.79 -5.21
C THR A 133 6.01 8.07 -5.97
N LEU A 134 6.74 8.37 -7.04
CA LEU A 134 6.47 9.54 -7.86
C LEU A 134 5.12 9.43 -8.57
N ASP A 135 4.78 8.25 -9.11
CA ASP A 135 3.49 8.02 -9.75
C ASP A 135 2.33 8.16 -8.75
N GLU A 136 2.46 7.57 -7.57
CA GLU A 136 1.45 7.62 -6.51
C GLU A 136 1.18 9.06 -6.04
N LEU A 137 2.24 9.87 -5.91
CA LEU A 137 2.12 11.29 -5.56
C LEU A 137 1.45 12.11 -6.68
N HIS A 138 1.80 11.86 -7.94
CA HIS A 138 1.15 12.54 -9.07
C HIS A 138 -0.32 12.17 -9.18
N GLU A 139 -0.67 10.89 -9.07
CA GLU A 139 -2.05 10.42 -9.10
C GLU A 139 -2.86 10.99 -7.91
N ALA A 140 -2.25 11.09 -6.73
CA ALA A 140 -2.91 11.71 -5.58
C ALA A 140 -3.20 13.20 -5.82
N VAL A 141 -2.29 13.93 -6.48
CA VAL A 141 -2.53 15.33 -6.87
C VAL A 141 -3.66 15.42 -7.90
N GLU A 142 -3.68 14.55 -8.92
CA GLU A 142 -4.75 14.51 -9.92
C GLU A 142 -6.13 14.20 -9.31
N ASP A 143 -6.22 13.20 -8.44
CA ASP A 143 -7.48 12.86 -7.76
C ASP A 143 -7.94 13.99 -6.82
N LEU A 144 -7.00 14.62 -6.11
CA LEU A 144 -7.27 15.77 -5.27
C LEU A 144 -7.79 16.96 -6.09
N GLN A 145 -7.28 17.20 -7.30
CA GLN A 145 -7.78 18.25 -8.19
C GLN A 145 -9.25 18.04 -8.59
N LEU A 146 -9.68 16.78 -8.76
CA LEU A 146 -11.06 16.42 -9.06
C LEU A 146 -12.00 16.49 -7.84
N TYR A 147 -11.46 16.32 -6.62
CA TYR A 147 -12.20 16.36 -5.38
C TYR A 147 -13.04 17.66 -5.19
N PRO A 148 -14.29 17.58 -4.68
CA PRO A 148 -15.04 16.37 -4.27
C PRO A 148 -15.95 15.82 -5.39
N ASN A 149 -15.64 16.09 -6.66
CA ASN A 149 -16.50 15.76 -7.79
C ASN A 149 -15.92 14.57 -8.58
N LYS A 150 -16.69 14.04 -9.54
CA LYS A 150 -16.34 12.87 -10.40
C LYS A 150 -16.44 11.51 -9.72
N LYS A 151 -16.08 11.39 -8.45
CA LYS A 151 -16.28 10.17 -7.64
C LYS A 151 -17.02 10.52 -6.35
N SER A 152 -17.52 9.50 -5.64
CA SER A 152 -18.05 9.71 -4.30
C SER A 152 -16.94 10.13 -3.33
N LEU A 153 -17.32 10.80 -2.23
CA LEU A 153 -16.37 11.19 -1.18
C LEU A 153 -15.59 10.00 -0.61
N ARG A 154 -16.23 8.81 -0.53
CA ARG A 154 -15.60 7.60 -0.01
C ARG A 154 -14.57 7.02 -0.97
N GLU A 155 -14.85 7.05 -2.27
CA GLU A 155 -13.89 6.64 -3.30
C GLU A 155 -12.66 7.54 -3.32
N HIS A 156 -12.85 8.87 -3.36
CA HIS A 156 -11.74 9.82 -3.23
C HIS A 156 -10.93 9.60 -1.96
N ALA A 157 -11.62 9.42 -0.83
CA ALA A 157 -10.95 9.18 0.45
C ALA A 157 -10.13 7.88 0.41
N GLY A 158 -10.68 6.81 -0.16
CA GLY A 158 -10.00 5.53 -0.35
C GLY A 158 -8.77 5.67 -1.23
N ASP A 159 -8.93 6.24 -2.44
CA ASP A 159 -7.86 6.43 -3.42
C ASP A 159 -6.71 7.26 -2.84
N LEU A 160 -7.00 8.46 -2.33
CA LEU A 160 -5.97 9.34 -1.75
C LEU A 160 -5.24 8.70 -0.57
N LYS A 161 -5.96 7.97 0.31
CA LYS A 161 -5.33 7.30 1.46
C LYS A 161 -4.47 6.11 0.99
N THR A 162 -4.93 5.33 0.02
CA THR A 162 -4.19 4.18 -0.52
C THR A 162 -2.90 4.63 -1.21
N LEU A 163 -2.97 5.63 -2.10
CA LEU A 163 -1.81 6.13 -2.84
C LEU A 163 -0.70 6.61 -1.89
N ILE A 164 -1.05 7.42 -0.89
CA ILE A 164 -0.05 7.91 0.07
C ILE A 164 0.42 6.79 1.02
N SER A 165 -0.42 5.80 1.33
CA SER A 165 0.00 4.62 2.10
C SER A 165 1.01 3.76 1.33
N SER A 166 0.85 3.61 0.02
CA SER A 166 1.80 2.94 -0.87
C SER A 166 3.13 3.70 -0.96
N ALA A 167 3.09 5.03 -1.10
CA ALA A 167 4.28 5.88 -1.08
C ALA A 167 5.12 5.74 0.20
N ILE A 168 4.47 5.60 1.37
CA ILE A 168 5.15 5.31 2.66
C ILE A 168 5.80 3.92 2.62
N THR A 169 5.07 2.92 2.15
CA THR A 169 5.54 1.52 2.04
C THR A 169 6.79 1.43 1.17
N ASN A 170 6.82 2.17 0.07
CA ASN A 170 7.93 2.21 -0.88
C ASN A 170 9.25 2.71 -0.26
N GLN A 171 9.19 3.61 0.73
CA GLN A 171 10.39 4.09 1.44
C GLN A 171 10.98 3.00 2.35
N GLU A 172 10.12 2.28 3.07
CA GLU A 172 10.52 1.17 3.94
C GLU A 172 11.12 0.03 3.10
N THR A 173 10.47 -0.35 2.00
CA THR A 173 10.97 -1.37 1.07
C THR A 173 12.35 -1.02 0.51
N CYS A 174 12.58 0.24 0.10
CA CYS A 174 13.91 0.69 -0.34
C CYS A 174 14.96 0.44 0.75
N LEU A 175 14.65 0.79 2.01
CA LEU A 175 15.60 0.63 3.11
C LEU A 175 15.83 -0.84 3.46
N ASP A 176 14.81 -1.69 3.39
CA ASP A 176 14.84 -3.10 3.77
C ASP A 176 15.69 -3.98 2.87
N GLY A 177 15.89 -3.57 1.61
CA GLY A 177 16.88 -4.17 0.72
C GLY A 177 18.31 -4.21 1.31
N PHE A 178 18.60 -3.33 2.29
CA PHE A 178 19.90 -3.17 2.93
C PHE A 178 19.98 -3.67 4.40
N SER A 179 19.08 -4.57 4.81
CA SER A 179 18.97 -5.04 6.20
C SER A 179 19.88 -6.23 6.58
N HIS A 180 20.52 -6.90 5.61
CA HIS A 180 21.10 -8.23 5.83
C HIS A 180 22.60 -8.22 6.15
N ASP A 181 23.43 -7.55 5.34
CA ASP A 181 24.89 -7.62 5.50
C ASP A 181 25.53 -6.39 6.15
N ARG A 182 26.73 -6.57 6.71
CA ARG A 182 27.52 -5.43 7.23
C ARG A 182 27.88 -4.42 6.14
N ALA A 183 28.05 -4.88 4.90
CA ALA A 183 28.29 -4.01 3.73
C ALA A 183 27.08 -3.10 3.48
N ASP A 184 25.88 -3.69 3.51
CA ASP A 184 24.60 -3.02 3.31
C ASP A 184 24.39 -1.86 4.29
N LYS A 185 24.84 -1.99 5.54
CA LYS A 185 24.73 -0.93 6.57
C LYS A 185 25.35 0.41 6.13
N LYS A 186 26.40 0.40 5.32
CA LYS A 186 27.03 1.64 4.83
C LYS A 186 26.20 2.31 3.74
N ILE A 187 25.53 1.53 2.89
CA ILE A 187 24.62 2.07 1.87
C ILE A 187 23.34 2.55 2.56
N ARG A 188 22.76 1.73 3.44
CA ARG A 188 21.57 2.09 4.24
C ARG A 188 21.77 3.41 4.95
N LYS A 189 22.91 3.62 5.63
CA LYS A 189 23.20 4.89 6.31
C LYS A 189 23.18 6.11 5.39
N ALA A 190 23.57 5.96 4.12
CA ALA A 190 23.57 7.05 3.15
C ALA A 190 22.15 7.40 2.66
N LEU A 191 21.22 6.44 2.67
CA LEU A 191 19.85 6.59 2.20
C LEU A 191 18.87 6.93 3.33
N LEU A 192 19.12 6.43 4.54
CA LEU A 192 18.21 6.45 5.68
C LEU A 192 17.58 7.82 5.94
N LYS A 193 18.40 8.87 6.02
CA LYS A 193 17.89 10.21 6.32
C LYS A 193 16.95 10.74 5.23
N GLY A 194 17.27 10.50 3.96
CA GLY A 194 16.44 10.95 2.83
C GLY A 194 15.12 10.19 2.76
N GLN A 195 15.18 8.86 2.91
CA GLN A 195 14.00 7.98 2.85
C GLN A 195 13.03 8.27 4.00
N MET A 196 13.52 8.34 5.25
CA MET A 196 12.67 8.70 6.40
C MET A 196 12.10 10.12 6.29
N HIS A 197 12.84 11.05 5.66
CA HIS A 197 12.32 12.41 5.46
C HIS A 197 11.09 12.40 4.55
N VAL A 198 11.16 11.69 3.42
CA VAL A 198 10.02 11.50 2.51
C VAL A 198 8.89 10.75 3.22
N GLU A 199 9.19 9.66 3.92
CA GLU A 199 8.20 8.90 4.69
C GLU A 199 7.40 9.82 5.65
N TYR A 200 8.09 10.71 6.35
CA TYR A 200 7.46 11.64 7.29
C TYR A 200 6.64 12.74 6.58
N MET A 201 7.08 13.19 5.40
CA MET A 201 6.30 14.12 4.57
C MET A 201 5.01 13.44 4.06
N CYS A 202 5.10 12.20 3.58
CA CYS A 202 3.94 11.40 3.20
C CYS A 202 2.99 11.17 4.39
N SER A 203 3.51 10.82 5.57
CA SER A 203 2.72 10.66 6.81
C SER A 203 1.93 11.93 7.17
N ASN A 204 2.55 13.11 7.04
CA ASN A 204 1.86 14.38 7.26
C ASN A 204 0.77 14.64 6.22
N ALA A 205 1.06 14.40 4.93
CA ALA A 205 0.07 14.53 3.87
C ALA A 205 -1.12 13.59 4.09
N LEU A 206 -0.86 12.34 4.45
CA LEU A 206 -1.87 11.32 4.76
C LEU A 206 -2.78 11.74 5.93
N ALA A 207 -2.20 12.28 7.00
CA ALA A 207 -2.98 12.78 8.13
C ALA A 207 -3.91 13.95 7.73
N MET A 208 -3.41 14.89 6.92
CA MET A 208 -4.21 16.01 6.42
C MET A 208 -5.32 15.56 5.47
N ILE A 209 -5.03 14.62 4.57
CA ILE A 209 -6.00 13.98 3.66
C ILE A 209 -7.10 13.31 4.48
N LYS A 210 -6.72 12.42 5.41
CA LYS A 210 -7.67 11.71 6.25
C LYS A 210 -8.58 12.67 7.01
N ASN A 211 -8.02 13.71 7.62
CA ASN A 211 -8.81 14.71 8.34
C ASN A 211 -9.81 15.43 7.43
N MET A 212 -9.38 15.86 6.24
CA MET A 212 -10.25 16.51 5.25
C MET A 212 -11.41 15.60 4.86
N THR A 213 -11.08 14.39 4.42
CA THR A 213 -12.06 13.46 3.85
C THR A 213 -13.02 12.94 4.91
N ASP A 214 -12.54 12.63 6.11
CA ASP A 214 -13.40 12.13 7.19
C ASP A 214 -14.37 13.24 7.66
N THR A 215 -13.91 14.49 7.71
CA THR A 215 -14.76 15.65 8.04
C THR A 215 -15.84 15.88 6.99
N ASP A 216 -15.46 15.84 5.70
CA ASP A 216 -16.41 16.06 4.60
C ASP A 216 -17.44 14.93 4.51
N ILE A 217 -17.03 13.67 4.70
CA ILE A 217 -17.95 12.52 4.78
C ILE A 217 -18.91 12.69 5.96
N ALA A 218 -18.42 13.03 7.15
CA ALA A 218 -19.27 13.20 8.33
C ALA A 218 -20.28 14.36 8.15
N ASN A 219 -19.86 15.46 7.56
CA ASN A 219 -20.73 16.60 7.24
C ASN A 219 -21.80 16.22 6.22
N PHE A 220 -21.44 15.45 5.20
CA PHE A 220 -22.39 14.94 4.20
C PHE A 220 -23.43 14.01 4.84
N GLU A 221 -22.99 13.05 5.66
CA GLU A 221 -23.88 12.13 6.38
C GLU A 221 -24.82 12.85 7.34
N LEU A 222 -24.34 13.88 8.04
CA LEU A 222 -25.15 14.71 8.91
C LEU A 222 -26.23 15.47 8.11
N LYS A 223 -25.84 16.08 6.98
CA LYS A 223 -26.78 16.79 6.09
C LYS A 223 -27.83 15.85 5.51
N ALA A 224 -27.45 14.63 5.13
CA ALA A 224 -28.37 13.60 4.66
C ALA A 224 -29.39 13.21 5.75
N LYS A 225 -28.94 12.97 6.98
CA LYS A 225 -29.82 12.66 8.14
C LYS A 225 -30.81 13.80 8.43
N LEU A 226 -30.34 15.05 8.42
CA LEU A 226 -31.21 16.21 8.64
C LEU A 226 -32.26 16.41 7.54
N THR A 227 -31.92 16.05 6.29
CA THR A 227 -32.84 16.14 5.15
C THR A 227 -33.87 15.01 5.15
N SER A 228 -33.49 13.81 5.62
CA SER A 228 -34.37 12.63 5.74
C SER A 228 -35.46 12.80 6.80
N ASN A 229 -35.17 13.48 7.92
CA ASN A 229 -36.15 13.75 8.98
C ASN A 229 -37.32 14.66 8.55
N ASN A 230 -37.20 15.35 7.41
CA ASN A 230 -38.25 16.22 6.87
C ASN A 230 -39.06 15.57 5.71
N ARG A 231 -38.77 14.32 5.33
CA ARG A 231 -39.57 13.57 4.33
C ARG A 231 -40.19 12.32 4.96
N LYS A 232 -41.35 12.49 5.58
CA LYS A 232 -42.34 11.41 5.65
C LYS A 232 -43.12 11.41 4.32
N LEU A 233 -43.19 10.23 3.69
CA LEU A 233 -43.91 9.84 2.47
C LEU A 233 -43.16 9.83 1.12
N LYS A 234 -43.38 8.67 0.46
CA LYS A 234 -43.07 8.20 -0.89
C LYS A 234 -41.64 7.78 -1.20
N GLU A 235 -41.46 6.45 -1.21
CA GLU A 235 -40.60 5.74 -2.15
C GLU A 235 -41.04 6.10 -3.58
N GLU A 236 -40.38 7.10 -4.15
CA GLU A 236 -40.25 7.23 -5.60
C GLU A 236 -38.76 7.13 -5.88
N GLU A 237 -38.38 6.14 -6.68
CA GLU A 237 -37.04 5.95 -7.26
C GLU A 237 -36.68 7.19 -8.09
N THR A 238 -36.28 8.25 -7.38
CA THR A 238 -35.69 9.43 -7.98
C THR A 238 -34.19 9.29 -7.82
N THR A 239 -33.50 9.41 -8.94
CA THR A 239 -32.04 9.31 -9.20
C THR A 239 -31.13 10.21 -8.35
N VAL A 240 -31.66 10.81 -7.28
CA VAL A 240 -30.95 11.57 -6.25
C VAL A 240 -30.56 10.68 -5.05
N ALA A 241 -31.13 9.46 -4.97
CA ALA A 241 -30.72 8.43 -4.01
C ALA A 241 -29.44 7.66 -4.42
N VAL A 242 -28.83 8.01 -5.56
CA VAL A 242 -27.58 7.40 -6.06
C VAL A 242 -26.35 7.88 -5.24
N ASP A 243 -26.49 8.97 -4.47
CA ASP A 243 -25.45 9.50 -3.56
C ASP A 243 -25.67 9.12 -2.08
N ILE A 244 -26.39 8.03 -1.80
CA ILE A 244 -26.35 7.42 -0.46
C ILE A 244 -24.95 6.82 -0.28
N ALA A 245 -24.02 7.61 0.25
CA ALA A 245 -22.80 7.18 0.94
C ALA A 245 -22.28 5.78 0.55
N GLY A 246 -21.81 5.59 -0.70
CA GLY A 246 -21.15 4.38 -1.22
C GLY A 246 -21.62 3.08 -0.56
N THR A 247 -22.90 2.73 -0.70
CA THR A 247 -23.48 1.56 -0.03
C THR A 247 -22.79 0.28 -0.47
N ARG A 248 -21.85 -0.13 0.39
CA ARG A 248 -21.05 -1.37 0.46
C ARG A 248 -19.76 -1.36 -0.37
N GLU A 249 -18.65 -1.66 0.32
CA GLU A 249 -17.34 -2.01 -0.28
C GLU A 249 -17.41 -3.32 -1.10
N LEU A 250 -18.43 -4.13 -0.84
CA LEU A 250 -18.76 -5.36 -1.56
C LEU A 250 -20.13 -5.24 -2.23
N ASP A 251 -20.27 -5.77 -3.44
CA ASP A 251 -21.57 -5.88 -4.09
C ASP A 251 -22.47 -6.95 -3.45
N ALA A 252 -23.67 -7.16 -4.01
CA ALA A 252 -24.64 -8.13 -3.49
C ALA A 252 -24.13 -9.58 -3.52
N GLU A 253 -23.13 -9.87 -4.34
CA GLU A 253 -22.52 -11.19 -4.51
C GLU A 253 -21.25 -11.36 -3.67
N GLY A 254 -20.87 -10.32 -2.91
CA GLY A 254 -19.69 -10.33 -2.05
C GLY A 254 -18.38 -10.02 -2.76
N TRP A 255 -18.42 -9.44 -3.97
CA TRP A 255 -17.22 -9.00 -4.70
C TRP A 255 -16.89 -7.53 -4.44
N PRO A 256 -15.61 -7.12 -4.46
CA PRO A 256 -15.27 -5.71 -4.36
C PRO A 256 -15.93 -4.88 -5.47
N THR A 257 -16.50 -3.73 -5.11
CA THR A 257 -17.23 -2.89 -6.08
C THR A 257 -16.35 -2.29 -7.18
N TRP A 258 -15.05 -2.17 -6.93
CA TRP A 258 -14.07 -1.73 -7.94
C TRP A 258 -13.77 -2.81 -9.00
N LEU A 259 -14.08 -4.07 -8.72
CA LEU A 259 -13.88 -5.18 -9.66
C LEU A 259 -15.10 -5.27 -10.59
N SER A 260 -14.90 -4.86 -11.84
CA SER A 260 -15.98 -4.75 -12.82
C SER A 260 -16.67 -6.10 -13.09
N ALA A 261 -17.96 -6.08 -13.45
CA ALA A 261 -18.68 -7.29 -13.84
C ALA A 261 -18.02 -8.01 -15.04
N GLY A 262 -17.37 -7.26 -15.95
CA GLY A 262 -16.59 -7.82 -17.05
C GLY A 262 -15.38 -8.61 -16.55
N ASP A 263 -14.60 -8.04 -15.62
CA ASP A 263 -13.44 -8.73 -15.04
C ASP A 263 -13.85 -9.95 -14.21
N ARG A 264 -14.97 -9.88 -13.47
CA ARG A 264 -15.53 -11.06 -12.79
C ARG A 264 -15.94 -12.15 -13.77
N GLY A 265 -16.56 -11.75 -14.89
CA GLY A 265 -16.88 -12.66 -15.99
C GLY A 265 -15.65 -13.37 -16.56
N LEU A 266 -14.51 -12.67 -16.67
CA LEU A 266 -13.25 -13.27 -17.10
C LEU A 266 -12.65 -14.22 -16.04
N LEU A 267 -12.72 -13.84 -14.76
CA LEU A 267 -12.22 -14.66 -13.66
C LEU A 267 -13.02 -15.96 -13.48
N GLN A 268 -14.33 -15.93 -13.72
CA GLN A 268 -15.22 -17.07 -13.43
C GLN A 268 -15.75 -17.80 -14.68
N GLY A 269 -15.66 -17.19 -15.85
CA GLY A 269 -16.21 -17.73 -17.10
C GLY A 269 -15.54 -19.03 -17.55
N SER A 270 -16.29 -19.91 -18.21
CA SER A 270 -15.75 -21.16 -18.77
C SER A 270 -14.95 -20.95 -20.05
N THR A 271 -15.24 -19.87 -20.78
CA THR A 271 -14.64 -19.56 -22.07
C THR A 271 -14.21 -18.11 -22.06
N VAL A 272 -12.91 -17.88 -22.26
CA VAL A 272 -12.31 -16.54 -22.34
C VAL A 272 -11.43 -16.51 -23.60
N GLU A 273 -11.68 -15.54 -24.47
CA GLU A 273 -10.83 -15.30 -25.64
C GLU A 273 -9.47 -14.76 -25.19
N ALA A 274 -8.39 -15.34 -25.73
CA ALA A 274 -7.02 -14.97 -25.38
C ALA A 274 -6.41 -14.08 -26.47
N ASP A 275 -5.69 -13.03 -26.07
CA ASP A 275 -4.92 -12.18 -26.99
C ASP A 275 -3.55 -12.79 -27.32
N ALA A 276 -3.02 -13.61 -26.42
CA ALA A 276 -1.78 -14.37 -26.62
C ALA A 276 -1.86 -15.74 -25.94
N THR A 277 -1.21 -16.73 -26.55
CA THR A 277 -1.07 -18.07 -25.98
C THR A 277 0.40 -18.40 -25.74
N VAL A 278 0.71 -18.86 -24.54
CA VAL A 278 2.02 -19.35 -24.12
C VAL A 278 1.97 -20.87 -23.99
N ALA A 279 2.84 -21.57 -24.69
CA ALA A 279 2.91 -23.03 -24.63
C ALA A 279 4.37 -23.51 -24.60
N ALA A 280 4.76 -24.23 -23.55
CA ALA A 280 6.13 -24.73 -23.40
C ALA A 280 6.53 -25.73 -24.51
N ASP A 281 5.55 -26.38 -25.14
CA ASP A 281 5.73 -27.33 -26.25
C ASP A 281 5.86 -26.64 -27.63
N GLY A 282 5.76 -25.31 -27.70
CA GLY A 282 5.83 -24.54 -28.93
C GLY A 282 4.52 -24.47 -29.74
N SER A 283 3.40 -24.98 -29.20
CA SER A 283 2.09 -24.94 -29.87
C SER A 283 1.36 -23.60 -29.76
N GLY A 284 1.88 -22.65 -28.98
CA GLY A 284 1.33 -21.31 -28.77
C GLY A 284 2.13 -20.22 -29.49
N THR A 285 1.68 -18.97 -29.39
CA THR A 285 2.37 -17.79 -29.93
C THR A 285 3.73 -17.55 -29.29
N PHE A 286 3.87 -17.88 -27.99
CA PHE A 286 5.10 -17.73 -27.23
C PHE A 286 5.44 -19.03 -26.48
N THR A 287 6.72 -19.22 -26.15
CA THR A 287 7.18 -20.36 -25.33
C THR A 287 7.41 -20.02 -23.86
N THR A 288 7.54 -18.73 -23.53
CA THR A 288 7.76 -18.21 -22.17
C THR A 288 6.73 -17.14 -21.83
N VAL A 289 6.37 -17.05 -20.55
CA VAL A 289 5.40 -16.06 -20.06
C VAL A 289 5.97 -14.65 -20.18
N ALA A 290 7.25 -14.45 -19.84
CA ALA A 290 7.90 -13.14 -19.93
C ALA A 290 7.84 -12.55 -21.35
N ALA A 291 8.03 -13.37 -22.39
CA ALA A 291 7.94 -12.91 -23.78
C ALA A 291 6.52 -12.41 -24.14
N ALA A 292 5.47 -13.08 -23.66
CA ALA A 292 4.09 -12.65 -23.88
C ALA A 292 3.79 -11.31 -23.16
N VAL A 293 4.28 -11.14 -21.93
CA VAL A 293 4.17 -9.86 -21.20
C VAL A 293 4.91 -8.73 -21.93
N VAL A 294 6.11 -8.99 -22.45
CA VAL A 294 6.87 -8.02 -23.24
C VAL A 294 6.13 -7.62 -24.51
N ALA A 295 5.45 -8.56 -25.18
CA ALA A 295 4.68 -8.30 -26.39
C ALA A 295 3.36 -7.55 -26.15
N ALA A 296 2.78 -7.65 -24.94
CA ALA A 296 1.53 -6.96 -24.61
C ALA A 296 1.66 -5.43 -24.75
N PRO A 297 0.60 -4.72 -25.17
CA PRO A 297 0.64 -3.27 -25.32
C PRO A 297 0.87 -2.55 -23.97
N GLU A 298 1.64 -1.46 -24.00
CA GLU A 298 1.79 -0.58 -22.84
C GLU A 298 0.58 0.37 -22.72
N ASN A 299 0.19 0.69 -21.48
CA ASN A 299 -0.88 1.64 -21.11
C ASN A 299 -2.21 1.37 -21.82
N SER A 300 -2.52 0.09 -22.06
CA SER A 300 -3.77 -0.32 -22.68
C SER A 300 -4.93 -0.09 -21.72
N ASN A 301 -6.02 0.52 -22.21
CA ASN A 301 -7.31 0.59 -21.50
C ASN A 301 -8.15 -0.69 -21.68
N LYS A 302 -7.68 -1.62 -22.51
CA LYS A 302 -8.32 -2.93 -22.73
C LYS A 302 -7.56 -4.01 -21.97
N ARG A 303 -8.31 -4.91 -21.36
CA ARG A 303 -7.81 -6.18 -20.83
C ARG A 303 -7.03 -6.94 -21.90
N TYR A 304 -5.82 -7.37 -21.59
CA TYR A 304 -5.00 -8.22 -22.45
C TYR A 304 -4.80 -9.59 -21.79
N VAL A 305 -5.42 -10.62 -22.35
CA VAL A 305 -5.48 -11.96 -21.79
C VAL A 305 -4.35 -12.82 -22.36
N ILE A 306 -3.47 -13.28 -21.47
CA ILE A 306 -2.39 -14.22 -21.76
C ILE A 306 -2.82 -15.60 -21.26
N HIS A 307 -3.17 -16.48 -22.19
CA HIS A 307 -3.46 -17.88 -21.90
C HIS A 307 -2.17 -18.69 -21.81
N ILE A 308 -1.93 -19.31 -20.65
CA ILE A 308 -0.72 -20.06 -20.34
C ILE A 308 -1.10 -21.54 -20.23
N LYS A 309 -0.79 -22.30 -21.28
CA LYS A 309 -1.14 -23.72 -21.35
C LYS A 309 -0.49 -24.54 -20.23
N ALA A 310 -1.01 -25.73 -19.99
CA ALA A 310 -0.44 -26.67 -19.03
C ALA A 310 1.06 -26.89 -19.29
N GLY A 311 1.86 -26.79 -18.24
CA GLY A 311 3.31 -26.85 -18.31
C GLY A 311 3.99 -26.28 -17.07
N VAL A 312 5.31 -26.53 -16.98
CA VAL A 312 6.17 -25.97 -15.93
C VAL A 312 7.11 -24.96 -16.55
N TYR A 313 6.86 -23.68 -16.27
CA TYR A 313 7.58 -22.53 -16.79
C TYR A 313 8.65 -22.09 -15.77
N ARG A 314 9.92 -22.33 -16.11
CA ARG A 314 11.07 -22.02 -15.23
C ARG A 314 11.65 -20.65 -15.55
N GLU A 315 11.01 -19.62 -15.02
CA GLU A 315 11.35 -18.23 -15.30
C GLU A 315 10.97 -17.31 -14.13
N ASN A 316 11.63 -16.16 -14.04
CA ASN A 316 11.15 -15.03 -13.25
C ASN A 316 10.40 -14.09 -14.18
N VAL A 317 9.18 -13.68 -13.80
CA VAL A 317 8.30 -12.82 -14.61
C VAL A 317 8.02 -11.52 -13.87
N GLU A 318 8.12 -10.41 -14.58
CA GLU A 318 7.78 -9.09 -14.07
C GLU A 318 6.75 -8.45 -15.00
N VAL A 319 5.59 -8.10 -14.44
CA VAL A 319 4.56 -7.30 -15.10
C VAL A 319 4.72 -5.87 -14.60
N ALA A 320 5.55 -5.12 -15.33
CA ALA A 320 5.93 -3.76 -14.97
C ALA A 320 4.75 -2.78 -15.07
N LYS A 321 4.82 -1.66 -14.33
CA LYS A 321 3.73 -0.68 -14.19
C LYS A 321 3.07 -0.18 -15.48
N LYS A 322 3.82 -0.12 -16.58
CA LYS A 322 3.29 0.30 -17.90
C LYS A 322 2.43 -0.76 -18.58
N LYS A 323 2.45 -2.01 -18.14
CA LYS A 323 1.68 -3.12 -18.71
C LYS A 323 0.32 -3.20 -18.02
N LYS A 324 -0.50 -2.16 -18.14
CA LYS A 324 -1.82 -2.09 -17.48
C LYS A 324 -2.80 -3.15 -18.02
N ASN A 325 -3.72 -3.59 -17.17
CA ASN A 325 -4.83 -4.50 -17.50
C ASN A 325 -4.39 -5.87 -18.04
N ILE A 326 -3.27 -6.42 -17.57
CA ILE A 326 -2.86 -7.78 -17.95
C ILE A 326 -3.71 -8.81 -17.19
N MET A 327 -4.00 -9.93 -17.85
CA MET A 327 -4.60 -11.09 -17.21
C MET A 327 -3.81 -12.35 -17.56
N PHE A 328 -3.43 -13.13 -16.55
CA PHE A 328 -2.93 -14.49 -16.72
C PHE A 328 -4.07 -15.50 -16.55
N MET A 329 -4.19 -16.42 -17.50
CA MET A 329 -5.16 -17.51 -17.43
C MET A 329 -4.44 -18.83 -17.67
N GLY A 330 -4.36 -19.70 -16.67
CA GLY A 330 -3.81 -21.04 -16.83
C GLY A 330 -4.85 -22.07 -17.31
N ASP A 331 -4.39 -23.28 -17.68
CA ASP A 331 -5.24 -24.44 -17.96
C ASP A 331 -5.75 -25.13 -16.67
N GLY A 332 -5.25 -24.71 -15.52
CA GLY A 332 -5.56 -25.30 -14.23
C GLY A 332 -4.46 -25.04 -13.22
N ARG A 333 -4.85 -24.74 -11.97
CA ARG A 333 -3.91 -24.40 -10.91
C ARG A 333 -2.83 -25.47 -10.68
N THR A 334 -3.15 -26.75 -10.87
CA THR A 334 -2.20 -27.86 -10.69
C THR A 334 -1.40 -28.24 -11.95
N THR A 335 -1.77 -27.69 -13.12
CA THR A 335 -1.20 -28.06 -14.42
C THR A 335 -0.39 -26.94 -15.06
N THR A 336 -0.68 -25.67 -14.75
CA THR A 336 0.09 -24.51 -15.19
C THR A 336 0.88 -23.93 -14.01
N ILE A 337 2.22 -24.04 -14.05
CA ILE A 337 3.10 -23.68 -12.93
C ILE A 337 4.20 -22.74 -13.42
N ILE A 338 4.29 -21.53 -12.86
CA ILE A 338 5.45 -20.64 -13.00
C ILE A 338 6.33 -20.80 -11.76
N THR A 339 7.60 -21.16 -11.96
CA THR A 339 8.50 -21.53 -10.86
C THR A 339 9.91 -20.97 -11.02
N ALA A 340 10.49 -20.51 -9.92
CA ALA A 340 11.88 -20.08 -9.81
C ALA A 340 12.43 -20.38 -8.40
N SER A 341 13.62 -19.88 -8.07
CA SER A 341 14.29 -20.16 -6.80
C SER A 341 15.19 -19.04 -6.27
N ARG A 342 14.94 -17.78 -6.68
CA ARG A 342 15.68 -16.64 -6.11
C ARG A 342 15.37 -16.52 -4.62
N ASN A 343 16.38 -16.17 -3.84
CA ASN A 343 16.28 -16.12 -2.38
C ASN A 343 17.36 -15.21 -1.77
N VAL A 344 17.15 -14.85 -0.50
CA VAL A 344 18.05 -13.95 0.21
C VAL A 344 19.44 -14.54 0.47
N VAL A 345 19.52 -15.82 0.85
CA VAL A 345 20.80 -16.48 1.18
C VAL A 345 21.77 -16.46 0.00
N ASP A 346 21.25 -16.65 -1.22
CA ASP A 346 22.03 -16.68 -2.46
C ASP A 346 22.25 -15.29 -3.07
N GLY A 347 21.89 -14.21 -2.35
CA GLY A 347 22.27 -12.85 -2.68
C GLY A 347 21.17 -11.97 -3.30
N SER A 348 19.91 -12.42 -3.37
CA SER A 348 18.77 -11.58 -3.75
C SER A 348 18.31 -10.71 -2.58
N THR A 349 17.63 -9.60 -2.84
CA THR A 349 16.75 -8.98 -1.84
C THR A 349 15.45 -9.77 -1.72
N THR A 350 14.68 -9.57 -0.65
CA THR A 350 13.32 -10.13 -0.53
C THR A 350 12.43 -9.63 -1.67
N PHE A 351 12.45 -8.33 -1.94
CA PHE A 351 11.66 -7.69 -3.00
C PHE A 351 11.93 -8.28 -4.40
N HIS A 352 13.21 -8.50 -4.73
CA HIS A 352 13.65 -9.05 -6.03
C HIS A 352 13.65 -10.59 -6.09
N SER A 353 13.31 -11.27 -4.97
CA SER A 353 13.28 -12.73 -4.92
C SER A 353 12.04 -13.35 -5.57
N ALA A 354 11.04 -12.53 -5.91
CA ALA A 354 9.76 -12.96 -6.45
C ALA A 354 9.91 -13.81 -7.73
N THR A 355 9.25 -14.96 -7.78
CA THR A 355 9.08 -15.71 -9.04
C THR A 355 8.25 -14.90 -10.02
N VAL A 356 7.12 -14.36 -9.57
CA VAL A 356 6.31 -13.41 -10.33
C VAL A 356 6.12 -12.12 -9.53
N ALA A 357 6.37 -10.98 -10.17
CA ALA A 357 6.06 -9.66 -9.63
C ALA A 357 5.04 -8.95 -10.54
N ALA A 358 3.91 -8.53 -9.97
CA ALA A 358 2.87 -7.76 -10.66
C ALA A 358 2.77 -6.35 -10.04
N VAL A 359 3.12 -5.33 -10.82
CA VAL A 359 3.22 -3.92 -10.42
C VAL A 359 2.38 -3.02 -11.35
N ASP A 360 1.72 -3.61 -12.35
CA ASP A 360 0.76 -2.93 -13.22
C ASP A 360 -0.50 -2.46 -12.49
N GLU A 361 -1.44 -1.86 -13.21
CA GLU A 361 -2.76 -1.54 -12.67
C GLU A 361 -3.77 -2.58 -13.15
N ARG A 362 -4.62 -3.06 -12.22
CA ARG A 362 -5.72 -4.01 -12.47
C ARG A 362 -5.28 -5.40 -12.91
N PHE A 363 -4.15 -5.91 -12.43
CA PHE A 363 -3.68 -7.26 -12.77
C PHE A 363 -4.72 -8.33 -12.39
N LEU A 364 -4.97 -9.29 -13.29
CA LEU A 364 -5.80 -10.46 -13.00
C LEU A 364 -5.01 -11.75 -13.16
N ALA A 365 -5.29 -12.75 -12.33
CA ALA A 365 -4.82 -14.11 -12.58
C ALA A 365 -5.86 -15.16 -12.20
N ARG A 366 -5.94 -16.23 -13.00
CA ARG A 366 -6.74 -17.40 -12.66
C ARG A 366 -6.10 -18.72 -13.07
N ASP A 367 -6.46 -19.77 -12.34
CA ASP A 367 -6.16 -21.17 -12.67
C ASP A 367 -4.66 -21.45 -12.89
N ILE A 368 -3.80 -20.90 -12.02
CA ILE A 368 -2.34 -20.98 -12.17
C ILE A 368 -1.61 -21.08 -10.82
N THR A 369 -0.47 -21.78 -10.79
CA THR A 369 0.46 -21.80 -9.65
C THR A 369 1.61 -20.81 -9.84
N PHE A 370 1.86 -20.00 -8.81
CA PHE A 370 3.10 -19.26 -8.60
C PHE A 370 3.93 -19.95 -7.50
N GLN A 371 5.17 -20.32 -7.82
CA GLN A 371 6.00 -21.11 -6.90
C GLN A 371 7.42 -20.60 -6.77
N ASN A 372 7.95 -20.61 -5.54
CA ASN A 372 9.37 -20.47 -5.28
C ASN A 372 9.91 -21.74 -4.60
N THR A 373 10.92 -22.36 -5.21
CA THR A 373 11.46 -23.68 -4.83
C THR A 373 12.77 -23.60 -4.03
N ALA A 374 13.18 -22.42 -3.56
CA ALA A 374 14.44 -22.25 -2.83
C ALA A 374 14.55 -23.13 -1.56
N GLY A 375 13.44 -23.32 -0.84
CA GLY A 375 13.37 -24.14 0.38
C GLY A 375 13.57 -23.35 1.69
N PRO A 376 13.28 -23.96 2.85
CA PRO A 376 13.24 -23.26 4.15
C PRO A 376 14.62 -22.81 4.63
N SER A 377 15.69 -23.45 4.15
CA SER A 377 17.08 -23.11 4.50
C SER A 377 17.62 -21.91 3.72
N LYS A 378 16.86 -21.40 2.75
CA LYS A 378 17.22 -20.25 1.93
C LYS A 378 16.62 -18.93 2.41
N HIS A 379 15.93 -18.97 3.56
CA HIS A 379 15.23 -17.84 4.16
C HIS A 379 14.22 -17.22 3.17
N GLN A 380 14.10 -15.90 3.10
CA GLN A 380 13.10 -15.20 2.30
C GLN A 380 13.22 -15.56 0.81
N ALA A 381 12.12 -16.05 0.24
CA ALA A 381 12.04 -16.47 -1.15
C ALA A 381 10.59 -16.38 -1.66
N VAL A 382 10.28 -15.25 -2.29
CA VAL A 382 8.91 -14.87 -2.66
C VAL A 382 8.43 -15.67 -3.88
N ALA A 383 7.22 -16.23 -3.83
CA ALA A 383 6.56 -16.83 -4.99
C ALA A 383 5.82 -15.78 -5.82
N LEU A 384 5.03 -14.94 -5.16
CA LEU A 384 4.27 -13.87 -5.81
C LEU A 384 4.44 -12.56 -5.02
N ARG A 385 4.86 -11.49 -5.71
CA ARG A 385 4.84 -10.11 -5.21
C ARG A 385 3.78 -9.33 -5.97
N VAL A 386 2.91 -8.62 -5.25
CA VAL A 386 1.85 -7.81 -5.84
C VAL A 386 1.93 -6.41 -5.27
N GLY A 387 2.18 -5.44 -6.15
CA GLY A 387 1.99 -4.00 -5.92
C GLY A 387 0.91 -3.41 -6.83
N SER A 388 0.17 -4.25 -7.56
CA SER A 388 -0.86 -3.83 -8.51
C SER A 388 -2.14 -3.39 -7.80
N ASP A 389 -2.56 -2.15 -8.00
CA ASP A 389 -3.84 -1.66 -7.50
C ASP A 389 -5.02 -2.26 -8.27
N PHE A 390 -6.12 -2.51 -7.56
CA PHE A 390 -7.29 -3.18 -8.10
C PHE A 390 -6.99 -4.55 -8.73
N SER A 391 -6.06 -5.30 -8.14
CA SER A 391 -5.68 -6.64 -8.63
C SER A 391 -6.52 -7.76 -8.01
N ALA A 392 -6.80 -8.80 -8.79
CA ALA A 392 -7.58 -9.93 -8.32
C ALA A 392 -7.07 -11.30 -8.79
N PHE A 393 -7.17 -12.29 -7.91
CA PHE A 393 -6.66 -13.64 -8.10
C PHE A 393 -7.75 -14.67 -7.79
N TYR A 394 -8.05 -15.56 -8.73
CA TYR A 394 -9.10 -16.56 -8.61
C TYR A 394 -8.58 -17.97 -8.89
N GLN A 395 -8.71 -18.88 -7.93
CA GLN A 395 -8.20 -20.26 -8.06
C GLN A 395 -6.70 -20.35 -8.37
N CYS A 396 -5.89 -19.50 -7.72
CA CYS A 396 -4.43 -19.55 -7.83
C CYS A 396 -3.80 -20.31 -6.65
N ASP A 397 -2.63 -20.90 -6.90
CA ASP A 397 -1.76 -21.44 -5.85
C ASP A 397 -0.54 -20.54 -5.66
N MET A 398 -0.21 -20.23 -4.41
CA MET A 398 1.02 -19.54 -4.03
C MET A 398 1.81 -20.43 -3.09
N LEU A 399 2.92 -20.98 -3.58
CA LEU A 399 3.65 -22.05 -2.91
C LEU A 399 5.12 -21.69 -2.71
N ALA A 400 5.53 -21.55 -1.44
CA ALA A 400 6.95 -21.44 -1.08
C ALA A 400 7.17 -21.92 0.37
N TYR A 401 8.15 -21.32 1.06
CA TYR A 401 8.42 -21.53 2.48
C TYR A 401 8.32 -20.20 3.23
N GLN A 402 9.41 -19.46 3.39
CA GLN A 402 9.40 -18.16 4.06
C GLN A 402 9.06 -17.08 3.03
N ASP A 403 8.21 -16.12 3.42
CA ASP A 403 7.81 -14.97 2.59
C ASP A 403 7.09 -15.38 1.29
N THR A 404 6.20 -16.39 1.32
CA THR A 404 5.53 -16.93 0.11
C THR A 404 4.81 -15.87 -0.74
N LEU A 405 3.90 -15.12 -0.12
CA LEU A 405 3.05 -14.13 -0.77
C LEU A 405 3.37 -12.74 -0.21
N TYR A 406 3.96 -11.89 -1.06
CA TYR A 406 4.26 -10.50 -0.73
C TYR A 406 3.14 -9.59 -1.25
N VAL A 407 2.16 -9.31 -0.39
CA VAL A 407 1.09 -8.32 -0.60
C VAL A 407 1.65 -6.91 -0.33
N HIS A 408 2.50 -6.43 -1.25
CA HIS A 408 3.38 -5.28 -1.04
C HIS A 408 2.62 -3.99 -0.71
N SER A 409 1.76 -3.54 -1.63
CA SER A 409 1.08 -2.24 -1.55
C SER A 409 -0.24 -2.27 -2.33
N ASN A 410 -1.04 -1.19 -2.25
CA ASN A 410 -2.29 -1.01 -2.99
C ASN A 410 -3.42 -2.01 -2.64
N ARG A 411 -4.53 -1.99 -3.38
CA ARG A 411 -5.73 -2.81 -3.10
C ARG A 411 -5.71 -4.12 -3.87
N GLN A 412 -5.96 -5.23 -3.16
CA GLN A 412 -5.81 -6.57 -3.71
C GLN A 412 -6.92 -7.51 -3.24
N PHE A 413 -7.35 -8.43 -4.10
CA PHE A 413 -8.39 -9.41 -3.77
C PHE A 413 -8.00 -10.83 -4.16
N PHE A 414 -7.97 -11.75 -3.19
CA PHE A 414 -7.66 -13.16 -3.43
C PHE A 414 -8.88 -14.00 -3.07
N VAL A 415 -9.37 -14.80 -4.01
CA VAL A 415 -10.58 -15.61 -3.81
C VAL A 415 -10.38 -17.03 -4.28
N ASN A 416 -10.81 -18.00 -3.45
CA ASN A 416 -10.72 -19.43 -3.74
C ASN A 416 -9.27 -19.92 -4.05
N CYS A 417 -8.27 -19.23 -3.51
CA CYS A 417 -6.85 -19.52 -3.70
C CYS A 417 -6.31 -20.47 -2.61
N LEU A 418 -5.14 -21.06 -2.85
CA LEU A 418 -4.37 -21.82 -1.85
C LEU A 418 -3.05 -21.11 -1.61
N ILE A 419 -2.75 -20.79 -0.36
CA ILE A 419 -1.49 -20.19 0.05
C ILE A 419 -0.81 -21.12 1.03
N ALA A 420 0.43 -21.52 0.73
CA ALA A 420 1.20 -22.41 1.61
C ALA A 420 2.61 -21.89 1.90
N GLY A 421 3.01 -21.95 3.16
CA GLY A 421 4.31 -21.45 3.62
C GLY A 421 4.58 -21.70 5.10
N THR A 422 5.60 -21.02 5.62
CA THR A 422 6.18 -21.24 6.95
C THR A 422 6.27 -19.96 7.77
N VAL A 423 7.38 -19.24 7.69
CA VAL A 423 7.62 -17.95 8.36
C VAL A 423 7.06 -16.84 7.47
N ASP A 424 6.26 -15.95 8.08
CA ASP A 424 5.75 -14.71 7.50
C ASP A 424 5.20 -14.87 6.07
N PHE A 425 4.47 -15.96 5.81
CA PHE A 425 4.23 -16.39 4.43
C PHE A 425 3.11 -15.61 3.70
N ILE A 426 2.40 -14.73 4.40
CA ILE A 426 1.56 -13.66 3.84
C ILE A 426 1.99 -12.35 4.51
N PHE A 427 2.74 -11.50 3.81
CA PHE A 427 3.35 -10.33 4.41
C PHE A 427 3.31 -9.12 3.49
N GLY A 428 3.48 -7.93 4.08
CA GLY A 428 3.51 -6.67 3.36
C GLY A 428 2.53 -5.64 3.93
N ASN A 429 2.15 -4.67 3.09
CA ASN A 429 1.46 -3.46 3.51
C ASN A 429 0.34 -3.05 2.54
N ALA A 430 -0.25 -4.02 1.84
CA ALA A 430 -1.44 -3.80 1.02
C ALA A 430 -2.73 -3.64 1.84
N ASP A 431 -3.77 -3.09 1.21
CA ASP A 431 -5.17 -3.29 1.59
C ASP A 431 -5.68 -4.55 0.88
N VAL A 432 -5.65 -5.69 1.57
CA VAL A 432 -5.91 -6.99 0.95
C VAL A 432 -6.97 -7.79 1.68
N VAL A 433 -7.88 -8.34 0.89
CA VAL A 433 -8.86 -9.32 1.36
C VAL A 433 -8.56 -10.68 0.72
N LEU A 434 -8.39 -11.69 1.58
CA LEU A 434 -8.37 -13.09 1.21
C LEU A 434 -9.70 -13.70 1.61
N GLN A 435 -10.47 -14.16 0.62
CA GLN A 435 -11.81 -14.68 0.79
C GLN A 435 -11.91 -16.13 0.32
N ASP A 436 -12.54 -16.99 1.11
CA ASP A 436 -12.80 -18.41 0.77
C ASP A 436 -11.53 -19.22 0.39
N CYS A 437 -10.35 -18.76 0.82
CA CYS A 437 -9.07 -19.38 0.51
C CYS A 437 -8.72 -20.52 1.47
N ASP A 438 -7.86 -21.43 1.01
CA ASP A 438 -7.16 -22.41 1.84
C ASP A 438 -5.78 -21.84 2.22
N ILE A 439 -5.47 -21.76 3.52
CA ILE A 439 -4.23 -21.19 4.02
C ILE A 439 -3.53 -22.24 4.87
N HIS A 440 -2.47 -22.85 4.33
CA HIS A 440 -1.84 -24.02 4.94
C HIS A 440 -0.40 -23.75 5.38
N ALA A 441 -0.17 -23.80 6.69
CA ALA A 441 1.18 -23.84 7.22
C ALA A 441 1.84 -25.19 6.87
N ARG A 442 3.11 -25.16 6.45
CA ARG A 442 3.89 -26.37 6.15
C ARG A 442 5.04 -26.57 7.12
N ARG A 443 5.71 -27.72 7.03
CA ARG A 443 6.82 -28.03 7.95
C ARG A 443 8.01 -27.07 7.73
N PRO A 444 8.42 -26.29 8.74
CA PRO A 444 9.60 -25.42 8.64
C PRO A 444 10.88 -26.18 9.01
N ASN A 445 12.02 -25.50 9.00
CA ASN A 445 13.24 -26.05 9.57
C ASN A 445 13.12 -26.22 11.09
N SER A 446 13.96 -27.09 11.65
CA SER A 446 14.03 -27.31 13.10
C SER A 446 14.26 -25.98 13.84
N GLY A 447 13.47 -25.74 14.88
CA GLY A 447 13.56 -24.53 15.72
C GLY A 447 12.85 -23.30 15.15
N GLN A 448 12.42 -23.30 13.89
CA GLN A 448 11.58 -22.22 13.34
C GLN A 448 10.13 -22.35 13.80
N ARG A 449 9.41 -21.23 13.77
CA ARG A 449 7.97 -21.15 14.05
C ARG A 449 7.27 -20.62 12.82
N ASN A 450 6.12 -21.20 12.50
CA ASN A 450 5.29 -20.70 11.43
C ASN A 450 4.54 -19.45 11.89
N MET A 451 4.44 -18.47 11.00
CA MET A 451 3.63 -17.26 11.15
C MET A 451 2.85 -17.08 9.86
N VAL A 452 1.52 -17.05 9.97
CA VAL A 452 0.67 -16.88 8.78
C VAL A 452 0.85 -15.49 8.19
N THR A 453 0.81 -14.47 9.04
CA THR A 453 0.88 -13.07 8.62
C THR A 453 2.01 -12.30 9.27
N ALA A 454 2.58 -11.35 8.52
CA ALA A 454 3.44 -10.28 9.02
C ALA A 454 3.05 -8.95 8.35
N GLN A 455 2.03 -8.30 8.92
CA GLN A 455 1.49 -7.04 8.40
C GLN A 455 2.41 -5.86 8.81
N GLY A 456 2.74 -5.00 7.85
CA GLY A 456 3.79 -3.98 7.97
C GLY A 456 3.33 -2.54 8.19
N ARG A 457 2.12 -2.27 8.74
CA ARG A 457 1.59 -0.90 8.84
C ARG A 457 2.41 -0.08 9.84
N THR A 458 3.03 1.01 9.38
CA THR A 458 3.90 1.87 10.18
C THR A 458 3.25 3.21 10.57
N ASP A 459 2.21 3.64 9.84
CA ASP A 459 1.46 4.85 10.14
C ASP A 459 -0.02 4.56 10.45
N PRO A 460 -0.56 5.06 11.57
CA PRO A 460 -1.94 4.79 11.98
C PRO A 460 -3.00 5.38 11.04
N ASN A 461 -2.63 6.30 10.15
CA ASN A 461 -3.53 6.88 9.16
C ASN A 461 -3.60 6.07 7.86
N GLN A 462 -2.76 5.04 7.67
CA GLN A 462 -2.85 4.16 6.50
C GLN A 462 -4.13 3.31 6.57
N ASN A 463 -4.80 3.22 5.43
CA ASN A 463 -6.06 2.48 5.21
C ASN A 463 -5.80 1.04 4.72
N ILE A 464 -4.77 0.40 5.24
CA ILE A 464 -4.27 -0.89 4.76
C ILE A 464 -4.37 -1.96 5.86
N GLY A 465 -4.32 -3.21 5.44
CA GLY A 465 -4.36 -4.36 6.33
C GLY A 465 -4.58 -5.66 5.59
N ILE A 466 -4.35 -6.78 6.29
CA ILE A 466 -4.65 -8.13 5.79
C ILE A 466 -5.96 -8.59 6.43
N VAL A 467 -6.99 -8.81 5.62
CA VAL A 467 -8.27 -9.38 6.03
C VAL A 467 -8.35 -10.82 5.54
N ILE A 468 -8.56 -11.76 6.47
CA ILE A 468 -8.79 -13.18 6.16
C ILE A 468 -10.25 -13.49 6.49
N GLN A 469 -11.07 -13.66 5.45
CA GLN A 469 -12.52 -13.83 5.56
C GLN A 469 -12.94 -15.19 4.98
N ASN A 470 -13.77 -15.94 5.71
CA ASN A 470 -14.28 -17.26 5.29
C ASN A 470 -13.21 -18.26 4.81
N CYS A 471 -11.95 -18.07 5.20
CA CYS A 471 -10.85 -18.94 4.81
C CYS A 471 -10.73 -20.16 5.73
N ARG A 472 -10.05 -21.19 5.24
CA ARG A 472 -9.71 -22.42 5.97
C ARG A 472 -8.23 -22.40 6.31
N ILE A 473 -7.90 -22.05 7.55
CA ILE A 473 -6.52 -22.07 8.04
C ILE A 473 -6.20 -23.46 8.60
N GLY A 474 -5.19 -24.11 8.04
CA GLY A 474 -4.82 -25.48 8.36
C GLY A 474 -3.33 -25.74 8.23
N ALA A 475 -2.99 -27.03 8.13
CA ALA A 475 -1.61 -27.48 7.98
C ALA A 475 -1.52 -28.54 6.90
N THR A 476 -0.42 -28.53 6.14
CA THR A 476 -0.10 -29.60 5.19
C THR A 476 0.20 -30.91 5.92
N SER A 477 0.14 -32.03 5.20
CA SER A 477 0.31 -33.37 5.77
C SER A 477 1.67 -33.60 6.45
N ASP A 478 2.73 -32.94 5.98
CA ASP A 478 4.09 -33.02 6.54
C ASP A 478 4.26 -32.29 7.88
N LEU A 479 3.39 -31.32 8.18
CA LEU A 479 3.28 -30.63 9.47
C LEU A 479 2.26 -31.32 10.38
N ASN A 480 1.16 -31.81 9.80
CA ASN A 480 0.10 -32.56 10.45
C ASN A 480 0.51 -34.02 10.76
N VAL A 481 1.68 -34.21 11.38
CA VAL A 481 2.02 -35.49 11.99
C VAL A 481 1.10 -35.65 13.20
N ARG A 482 -0.09 -36.22 12.99
CA ARG A 482 -0.89 -36.80 14.07
C ARG A 482 0.08 -37.64 14.89
N LYS A 483 0.29 -37.27 16.16
CA LYS A 483 0.91 -38.17 17.13
C LYS A 483 0.09 -39.46 17.09
N LYS A 484 0.62 -40.49 16.44
CA LYS A 484 0.15 -41.87 16.63
C LYS A 484 0.59 -42.33 18.01
#